data_AF-A0A4Y9RI81-F1
#
_entry.id   AF-A0A4Y9RI81-F1
#
_cell.length_a   1.000
_cell.length_b   1.000
_cell.length_c   1.000
_cell.angle_alpha   90.00
_cell.angle_beta   90.00
_cell.angle_gamma   90.00
#
_symmetry.space_group_name_H-M   'P 1'
#
loop_
_entity.id
_entity.type
_entity.pdbx_description
1 polymer ?
#
loop_
_entity_poly.entity_id
_entity_poly.type
_entity_poly.pdbx_seq_one_letter_code
_entity_poly.pdbx_strand_id
1 'polypeptide(L)'
;DWLMRKGRSAPRDWLRDGRYWRADRFGRKVPLSPQEPVRHVSLYEAQAYCMWAGRRLPSEAEWEFAAMSGHAAFRWGDLWEWTCSPFEPYPGFAPDAWREYSQPQFGSHQAVRGASFATRMRMKGVKFRRFLLPGSNEQLTGFRTCSLQT
;
A
#
# COMPACT_ATOMS: atom_id res chain seq x y z
N ASP A 1 10.98 -14.86 -9.33
CA ASP A 1 10.59 -16.01 -8.47
C ASP A 1 9.25 -15.90 -7.74
N TRP A 2 8.86 -14.76 -7.14
CA TRP A 2 7.60 -14.65 -6.37
C TRP A 2 6.32 -14.91 -7.20
N LEU A 3 6.19 -14.29 -8.38
CA LEU A 3 5.00 -14.41 -9.23
C LEU A 3 4.80 -15.86 -9.74
N MET A 4 5.89 -16.52 -10.13
CA MET A 4 5.88 -17.89 -10.66
C MET A 4 5.44 -18.92 -9.62
N ARG A 5 5.67 -18.70 -8.32
CA ARG A 5 5.20 -19.60 -7.25
C ARG A 5 3.72 -19.41 -6.90
N LYS A 6 3.13 -18.27 -7.24
CA LYS A 6 1.75 -17.92 -6.85
C LYS A 6 0.74 -18.17 -7.97
N GLY A 7 1.15 -18.23 -9.24
CA GLY A 7 0.27 -18.53 -10.38
C GLY A 7 -0.88 -17.53 -10.57
N ARG A 8 -0.76 -16.32 -10.02
CA ARG A 8 -1.84 -15.31 -10.04
C ARG A 8 -1.67 -14.37 -11.22
N SER A 9 -2.78 -14.10 -11.91
CA SER A 9 -2.86 -13.16 -13.03
C SER A 9 -3.62 -11.87 -12.69
N ALA A 10 -4.14 -11.74 -11.46
CA ALA A 10 -4.91 -10.59 -11.00
C ALA A 10 -4.80 -10.39 -9.46
N PRO A 11 -5.12 -9.17 -8.96
CA PRO A 11 -5.21 -8.87 -7.52
C PRO A 11 -6.15 -9.80 -6.75
N ARG A 12 -6.05 -9.81 -5.42
CA ARG A 12 -6.53 -10.92 -4.61
C ARG A 12 -7.98 -11.34 -4.86
N ASP A 13 -8.86 -10.35 -4.96
CA ASP A 13 -10.31 -10.55 -4.93
C ASP A 13 -10.95 -10.35 -6.30
N TRP A 14 -10.15 -10.32 -7.36
CA TRP A 14 -10.64 -10.15 -8.72
C TRP A 14 -11.10 -11.49 -9.29
N LEU A 15 -12.28 -11.47 -9.90
CA LEU A 15 -12.93 -12.62 -10.50
C LEU A 15 -13.18 -12.33 -11.97
N ARG A 16 -12.72 -13.23 -12.84
CA ARG A 16 -12.99 -13.12 -14.28
C ARG A 16 -14.40 -13.60 -14.57
N ASP A 17 -15.19 -12.77 -15.24
CA ASP A 17 -16.58 -13.04 -15.66
C ASP A 17 -16.69 -12.80 -17.18
N GLY A 18 -16.31 -13.82 -17.95
CA GLY A 18 -16.16 -13.73 -19.40
C GLY A 18 -15.11 -12.69 -19.82
N ARG A 19 -15.56 -11.62 -20.49
CA ARG A 19 -14.71 -10.47 -20.89
C ARG A 19 -14.59 -9.40 -19.81
N TYR A 20 -15.39 -9.49 -18.75
CA TYR A 20 -15.45 -8.50 -17.68
C TYR A 20 -14.71 -8.99 -16.44
N TRP A 21 -14.42 -8.04 -15.55
CA TRP A 21 -13.91 -8.31 -14.22
C TRP A 21 -14.94 -7.90 -13.18
N ARG A 22 -15.11 -8.76 -12.19
CA ARG A 22 -15.81 -8.47 -10.95
C ARG A 22 -14.82 -8.52 -9.81
N ALA A 23 -15.24 -8.02 -8.67
CA ALA A 23 -14.47 -8.15 -7.47
C ALA A 23 -15.34 -8.61 -6.30
N ASP A 24 -14.79 -9.50 -5.47
CA ASP A 24 -15.42 -9.84 -4.20
C ASP A 24 -15.21 -8.69 -3.20
N ARG A 25 -16.30 -8.28 -2.56
CA ARG A 25 -16.36 -7.23 -1.56
C ARG A 25 -17.16 -7.74 -0.38
N PHE A 26 -16.47 -8.28 0.61
CA PHE A 26 -17.10 -8.80 1.81
C PHE A 26 -18.19 -9.84 1.49
N GLY A 27 -17.89 -10.76 0.55
CA GLY A 27 -18.81 -11.81 0.09
C GLY A 27 -19.80 -11.37 -1.00
N ARG A 28 -19.76 -10.10 -1.44
CA ARG A 28 -20.58 -9.61 -2.55
C ARG A 28 -19.75 -9.43 -3.81
N LYS A 29 -20.19 -10.05 -4.91
CA LYS A 29 -19.57 -9.87 -6.24
C LYS A 29 -20.09 -8.59 -6.88
N VAL A 30 -19.24 -7.56 -6.96
CA VAL A 30 -19.59 -6.28 -7.60
C VAL A 30 -18.84 -6.11 -8.93
N PRO A 31 -19.39 -5.38 -9.90
CA PRO A 31 -18.63 -4.96 -11.08
C PRO A 31 -17.38 -4.18 -10.66
N LEU A 32 -16.24 -4.46 -11.30
CA LEU A 32 -15.01 -3.72 -11.05
C LEU A 32 -15.08 -2.36 -11.77
N SER A 33 -15.00 -1.26 -11.02
CA SER A 33 -14.97 0.08 -11.61
C SER A 33 -13.56 0.42 -12.09
N PRO A 34 -13.38 0.94 -13.33
CA PRO A 34 -12.07 1.41 -13.79
C PRO A 34 -11.56 2.66 -13.04
N GLN A 35 -12.44 3.36 -12.32
CA GLN A 35 -12.10 4.57 -11.57
C GLN A 35 -11.79 4.29 -10.09
N GLU A 36 -12.02 3.07 -9.59
CA GLU A 36 -11.67 2.74 -8.22
C GLU A 36 -10.16 2.47 -8.09
N PRO A 37 -9.50 2.94 -7.01
CA PRO A 37 -8.13 2.54 -6.73
C PRO A 37 -8.01 1.02 -6.58
N VAL A 38 -6.97 0.44 -7.19
CA VAL A 38 -6.68 -0.98 -7.02
C VAL A 38 -6.32 -1.27 -5.56
N ARG A 39 -6.85 -2.38 -5.03
CA ARG A 39 -6.70 -2.80 -3.63
C ARG A 39 -6.33 -4.27 -3.54
N HIS A 40 -5.89 -4.70 -2.36
CA HIS A 40 -5.47 -6.07 -2.09
C HIS A 40 -4.34 -6.49 -3.04
N VAL A 41 -3.38 -5.58 -3.20
CA VAL A 41 -2.13 -5.81 -3.91
C VAL A 41 -0.97 -5.82 -2.92
N SER A 42 -0.01 -6.70 -3.18
CA SER A 42 1.26 -6.79 -2.48
C SER A 42 2.23 -5.70 -2.93
N LEU A 43 3.31 -5.52 -2.17
CA LEU A 43 4.42 -4.64 -2.57
C LEU A 43 4.99 -5.06 -3.92
N TYR A 44 5.12 -6.37 -4.15
CA TYR A 44 5.68 -6.91 -5.39
C TYR A 44 4.82 -6.61 -6.62
N GLU A 45 3.49 -6.70 -6.49
CA GLU A 45 2.55 -6.31 -7.55
C GLU A 45 2.63 -4.81 -7.83
N ALA A 46 2.69 -3.99 -6.78
CA ALA A 46 2.82 -2.53 -6.90
C ALA A 46 4.14 -2.13 -7.58
N GLN A 47 5.26 -2.74 -7.20
CA GLN A 47 6.57 -2.51 -7.82
C GLN A 47 6.59 -2.98 -9.27
N ALA A 48 6.04 -4.17 -9.58
CA ALA A 48 5.97 -4.68 -10.94
C ALA A 48 5.17 -3.75 -11.85
N TYR A 49 4.03 -3.23 -11.38
CA TYR A 49 3.26 -2.23 -12.12
C TYR A 49 4.06 -0.95 -12.34
N CYS A 50 4.74 -0.44 -11.31
CA CYS A 50 5.58 0.76 -11.45
C CYS A 50 6.66 0.57 -12.51
N MET A 51 7.39 -0.55 -12.48
CA MET A 51 8.42 -0.86 -13.47
C MET A 51 7.84 -0.92 -14.89
N TRP A 52 6.73 -1.64 -15.08
CA TRP A 52 6.03 -1.71 -16.37
C TRP A 52 5.61 -0.32 -16.88
N ALA A 53 5.16 0.56 -15.99
CA ALA A 53 4.71 1.90 -16.32
C ALA A 53 5.85 2.94 -16.47
N GLY A 54 7.13 2.55 -16.30
CA GLY A 54 8.26 3.49 -16.30
C GLY A 54 8.25 4.45 -15.11
N ARG A 55 7.84 3.95 -13.94
CA ARG A 55 7.61 4.70 -12.70
C ARG A 55 8.26 3.99 -11.51
N ARG A 56 8.14 4.58 -10.32
CA ARG A 56 8.50 3.93 -9.05
C ARG A 56 7.47 4.22 -7.95
N LEU A 57 7.56 3.48 -6.86
CA LEU A 57 6.88 3.81 -5.61
C LEU A 57 7.58 5.01 -4.93
N PRO A 58 6.82 5.91 -4.28
CA PRO A 58 7.42 6.97 -3.47
C PRO A 58 8.09 6.39 -2.23
N SER A 59 9.10 7.06 -1.71
CA SER A 59 9.56 6.85 -0.34
C SER A 59 8.51 7.32 0.67
N GLU A 60 8.60 6.89 1.92
CA GLU A 60 7.70 7.38 2.97
C GLU A 60 7.82 8.88 3.22
N ALA A 61 9.03 9.43 3.04
CA ALA A 61 9.31 10.86 3.19
C ALA A 61 8.68 11.68 2.06
N GLU A 62 8.81 11.23 0.79
CA GLU A 62 8.14 11.88 -0.35
C GLU A 62 6.62 11.83 -0.20
N TRP A 63 6.08 10.69 0.26
CA TRP A 63 4.67 10.54 0.52
C TRP A 63 4.18 11.52 1.61
N GLU A 64 4.90 11.58 2.74
CA GLU A 64 4.55 12.47 3.84
C GLU A 64 4.62 13.93 3.43
N PHE A 65 5.68 14.33 2.72
CA PHE A 65 5.84 15.69 2.20
C PHE A 65 4.68 16.07 1.27
N ALA A 66 4.33 15.20 0.33
CA ALA A 66 3.22 15.43 -0.59
C ALA A 66 1.88 15.52 0.16
N ALA A 67 1.65 14.68 1.15
CA ALA A 67 0.44 14.71 1.99
C ALA A 67 0.34 15.97 2.86
N MET A 68 1.47 16.50 3.34
CA MET A 68 1.53 17.72 4.15
C MET A 68 1.52 19.01 3.31
N SER A 69 1.78 18.93 2.00
CA SER A 69 1.85 20.10 1.11
C SER A 69 0.54 20.88 0.97
N GLY A 70 -0.61 20.27 1.33
CA GLY A 70 -1.93 20.87 1.10
C GLY A 70 -2.35 20.89 -0.38
N HIS A 71 -1.59 20.26 -1.28
CA HIS A 71 -1.90 20.26 -2.71
C HIS A 71 -3.25 19.57 -2.98
N ALA A 72 -4.20 20.29 -3.60
CA ALA A 72 -5.59 19.85 -3.75
C ALA A 72 -5.77 18.52 -4.51
N ALA A 73 -4.84 18.20 -5.41
CA ALA A 73 -4.85 16.92 -6.13
C ALA A 73 -4.35 15.73 -5.30
N PHE A 74 -3.68 15.97 -4.17
CA PHE A 74 -3.18 14.90 -3.31
C PHE A 74 -4.27 14.47 -2.32
N ARG A 75 -4.99 13.40 -2.66
CA ARG A 75 -5.96 12.76 -1.76
C ARG A 75 -5.37 11.48 -1.18
N TRP A 76 -5.65 11.21 0.09
CA TRP A 76 -5.24 10.01 0.82
C TRP A 76 -6.34 9.57 1.79
N GLY A 77 -6.24 8.33 2.27
CA GLY A 77 -7.16 7.80 3.28
C GLY A 77 -8.20 6.81 2.75
N ASP A 78 -8.16 6.49 1.46
CA ASP A 78 -9.00 5.45 0.82
C ASP A 78 -8.39 4.06 1.00
N LEU A 79 -7.08 3.92 0.78
CA LEU A 79 -6.31 2.70 0.97
C LEU A 79 -4.99 3.01 1.66
N TRP A 80 -4.45 2.02 2.38
CA TRP A 80 -3.04 2.06 2.75
C TRP A 80 -2.20 2.00 1.47
N GLU A 81 -1.14 2.78 1.40
CA GLU A 81 -0.34 2.88 0.18
C GLU A 81 1.08 2.40 0.42
N TRP A 82 1.52 1.45 -0.41
CA TRP A 82 2.89 0.97 -0.41
C TRP A 82 3.88 2.09 -0.74
N THR A 83 4.99 2.11 0.00
CA THR A 83 6.16 2.96 -0.26
C THR A 83 7.36 2.08 -0.62
N CYS A 84 8.40 2.65 -1.22
CA CYS A 84 9.68 1.95 -1.42
C CYS A 84 10.56 1.92 -0.15
N SER A 85 10.13 2.55 0.94
CA SER A 85 10.88 2.56 2.20
C SER A 85 10.69 1.28 3.01
N PRO A 86 11.76 0.56 3.39
CA PRO A 86 11.66 -0.50 4.39
C PRO A 86 11.17 0.10 5.72
N PHE A 87 10.46 -0.69 6.52
CA PHE A 87 10.05 -0.24 7.83
C PHE A 87 11.25 -0.32 8.78
N GLU A 88 11.93 0.81 8.96
CA GLU A 88 13.11 0.95 9.83
C GLU A 88 12.85 2.00 10.93
N PRO A 89 13.62 1.93 12.04
CA PRO A 89 13.57 2.97 13.05
C PRO A 89 14.06 4.29 12.45
N TYR A 90 13.39 5.38 12.81
CA TYR A 90 13.93 6.71 12.52
C TYR A 90 15.16 6.98 13.41
N PRO A 91 16.07 7.88 12.98
CA PRO A 91 17.20 8.30 13.81
C PRO A 91 16.73 8.75 15.20
N GLY A 92 17.37 8.21 16.25
CA GLY A 92 17.00 8.50 17.64
C GLY A 92 15.79 7.73 18.17
N PHE A 93 15.26 6.74 17.43
CA PHE A 93 14.22 5.86 17.96
C PHE A 93 14.67 5.18 19.26
N ALA A 94 13.83 5.28 20.28
CA ALA A 94 13.89 4.49 21.49
C ALA A 94 12.49 3.89 21.74
N PRO A 95 12.37 2.59 22.02
CA PRO A 95 11.07 1.97 22.26
C PRO A 95 10.46 2.50 23.56
N ASP A 96 9.13 2.62 23.59
CA ASP A 96 8.39 2.90 24.81
C ASP A 96 8.23 1.63 25.67
N ALA A 97 7.29 1.64 26.62
CA ALA A 97 7.00 0.48 27.45
C ALA A 97 6.54 -0.76 26.64
N TRP A 98 5.96 -0.55 25.45
CA TRP A 98 5.49 -1.60 24.55
C TRP A 98 6.52 -1.88 23.45
N ARG A 99 7.66 -2.43 23.85
CA ARG A 99 8.82 -2.68 22.99
C ARG A 99 8.50 -3.58 21.80
N GLU A 100 7.57 -4.50 21.96
CA GLU A 100 7.19 -5.51 20.97
C GLU A 100 6.32 -4.95 19.84
N TYR A 101 5.84 -3.70 19.96
CA TYR A 101 4.91 -3.14 18.99
C TYR A 101 5.54 -2.89 17.61
N SER A 102 6.72 -2.26 17.57
CA SER A 102 7.40 -1.88 16.31
C SER A 102 8.79 -2.46 16.14
N GLN A 103 9.52 -2.68 17.23
CA GLN A 103 10.93 -3.09 17.16
C GLN A 103 11.13 -4.44 16.48
N PRO A 104 10.32 -5.49 16.74
CA PRO A 104 10.46 -6.78 16.07
C PRO A 104 10.18 -6.75 14.56
N GLN A 105 9.54 -5.71 14.05
CA GLN A 105 9.08 -5.64 12.65
C GLN A 105 10.08 -4.92 11.73
N PHE A 106 11.10 -4.30 12.31
CA PHE A 106 12.21 -3.71 11.56
C PHE A 106 12.97 -4.76 10.73
N GLY A 107 13.54 -4.36 9.59
CA GLY A 107 14.27 -5.24 8.66
C GLY A 107 13.43 -6.28 7.89
N SER A 108 12.18 -6.52 8.28
CA SER A 108 11.33 -7.58 7.69
C SER A 108 10.05 -7.07 7.02
N HIS A 109 9.60 -5.87 7.38
CA HIS A 109 8.38 -5.26 6.86
C HIS A 109 8.70 -4.05 5.99
N GLN A 110 7.72 -3.67 5.16
CA GLN A 110 7.75 -2.45 4.38
C GLN A 110 6.80 -1.41 4.99
N ALA A 111 7.17 -0.13 4.91
CA ALA A 111 6.33 0.96 5.36
C ALA A 111 5.16 1.21 4.38
N VAL A 112 3.95 1.36 4.95
CA VAL A 112 2.76 1.83 4.23
C VAL A 112 2.17 3.06 4.92
N ARG A 113 1.62 3.97 4.12
CA ARG A 113 1.15 5.29 4.55
C ARG A 113 -0.32 5.52 4.19
N GLY A 114 -0.88 6.67 4.56
CA GLY A 114 -2.26 7.03 4.25
C GLY A 114 -3.23 6.62 5.34
N ALA A 115 -3.57 5.35 5.42
CA ALA A 115 -4.80 4.80 6.02
C ALA A 115 -5.84 4.43 4.97
N SER A 116 -6.73 3.53 5.33
CA SER A 116 -7.85 3.10 4.46
C SER A 116 -9.19 3.70 4.90
N PHE A 117 -10.20 3.57 4.03
CA PHE A 117 -11.58 3.98 4.35
C PHE A 117 -12.11 3.28 5.62
N ALA A 118 -11.62 2.07 5.91
CA ALA A 118 -11.99 1.29 7.10
C ALA A 118 -11.20 1.68 8.37
N THR A 119 -10.18 2.53 8.26
CA THR A 119 -9.40 2.97 9.42
C THR A 119 -10.20 4.00 10.22
N ARG A 120 -10.33 3.79 11.54
CA ARG A 120 -11.08 4.70 12.42
C ARG A 120 -10.50 6.12 12.36
N MET A 121 -11.37 7.13 12.33
CA MET A 121 -10.96 8.54 12.13
C MET A 121 -9.88 9.00 13.12
N ARG A 122 -10.02 8.66 14.41
CA ARG A 122 -9.04 9.00 15.47
C ARG A 122 -7.65 8.37 15.28
N MET A 123 -7.52 7.37 14.41
CA MET A 123 -6.24 6.71 14.11
C MET A 123 -5.67 7.15 12.76
N LYS A 124 -6.43 7.92 11.95
CA LYS A 124 -5.91 8.45 10.70
C LYS A 124 -4.97 9.61 11.03
N GLY A 125 -3.75 9.54 10.50
CA GLY A 125 -2.78 10.60 10.67
C GLY A 125 -1.75 10.55 9.54
N VAL A 126 -1.42 11.71 8.99
CA VAL A 126 -0.41 11.83 7.92
C VAL A 126 0.92 11.22 8.37
N LYS A 127 1.28 11.37 9.65
CA LYS A 127 2.52 10.82 10.23
C LYS A 127 2.43 9.35 10.64
N PHE A 128 1.25 8.73 10.62
CA PHE A 128 1.08 7.35 11.09
C PHE A 128 1.71 6.32 10.14
N ARG A 129 2.78 5.65 10.59
CA ARG A 129 3.48 4.62 9.82
C ARG A 129 2.88 3.26 10.17
N ARG A 130 2.38 2.55 9.17
CA ARG A 130 2.03 1.13 9.32
C ARG A 130 3.11 0.29 8.65
N PHE A 131 3.28 -0.94 9.13
CA PHE A 131 4.22 -1.91 8.59
C PHE A 131 3.47 -3.16 8.13
N LEU A 132 3.84 -3.70 6.97
CA LEU A 132 3.25 -4.91 6.42
C LEU A 132 4.34 -5.77 5.75
N LEU A 133 4.18 -7.09 5.79
CA LEU A 133 5.05 -7.98 5.04
C LEU A 133 4.92 -7.70 3.54
N PRO A 134 6.03 -7.60 2.78
CA PRO A 134 6.00 -7.24 1.36
C PRO A 134 5.06 -8.09 0.49
N GLY A 135 4.94 -9.38 0.79
CA GLY A 135 4.07 -10.30 0.06
C GLY A 135 2.60 -10.30 0.49
N SER A 136 2.22 -9.53 1.52
CA SER A 136 0.85 -9.48 2.01
C SER A 136 -0.06 -8.73 1.05
N ASN A 137 -1.24 -9.30 0.78
CA ASN A 137 -2.28 -8.67 -0.04
C ASN A 137 -3.67 -8.77 0.61
N GLU A 138 -3.71 -9.05 1.90
CA GLU A 138 -4.97 -9.25 2.64
C GLU A 138 -5.53 -7.95 3.18
N GLN A 139 -4.65 -6.97 3.40
CA GLN A 139 -5.03 -5.64 3.87
C GLN A 139 -5.63 -4.81 2.72
N LEU A 140 -6.33 -3.73 3.08
CA LEU A 140 -6.81 -2.70 2.16
C LEU A 140 -5.63 -1.84 1.67
N THR A 141 -4.70 -2.47 0.95
CA THR A 141 -3.50 -1.87 0.39
C THR A 141 -3.63 -1.65 -1.10
N GLY A 142 -3.32 -0.43 -1.52
CA GLY A 142 -3.06 -0.02 -2.89
C GLY A 142 -1.67 0.61 -2.98
N PHE A 143 -1.46 1.47 -3.97
CA PHE A 143 -0.24 2.25 -4.11
C PHE A 143 -0.49 3.50 -4.95
N ARG A 144 0.46 4.41 -4.92
CA ARG A 144 0.58 5.50 -5.89
C ARG A 144 1.95 5.46 -6.53
N THR A 145 2.08 6.09 -7.69
CA THR A 145 3.32 6.11 -8.45
C THR A 145 3.92 7.52 -8.48
N CYS A 146 5.24 7.61 -8.43
CA CYS A 146 5.98 8.85 -8.67
C CYS A 146 6.90 8.67 -9.88
N SER A 147 7.40 9.78 -10.42
CA SER A 147 8.34 9.74 -11.54
C SER A 147 9.66 9.08 -11.13
N LEU A 148 10.34 8.51 -12.10
CA LEU A 148 11.76 8.20 -11.94
C LEU A 148 12.49 9.52 -11.65
N GLN A 149 13.39 9.52 -10.68
CA GLN A 149 14.29 10.67 -10.48
C GLN A 149 15.14 10.79 -11.75
N THR A 150 15.20 12.00 -12.30
CA THR A 150 15.96 12.32 -13.51
C THR A 150 17.44 12.46 -13.18
#